data_AF-A0A2E2C5J2-F1
#
_entry.id   AF-A0A2E2C5J2-F1
#
_cell.length_a   1.000
_cell.length_b   1.000
_cell.length_c   1.000
_cell.angle_alpha   90.00
_cell.angle_beta   90.00
_cell.angle_gamma   90.00
#
_symmetry.space_group_name_H-M   'P 1'
#
loop_
_entity.id
_entity.type
_entity.pdbx_description
1 polymer ?
#
loop_
_entity_poly.entity_id
_entity_poly.type
_entity_poly.pdbx_seq_one_letter_code
_entity_poly.pdbx_strand_id
1 'polypeptide(L)'
;MAQDPVRQRRKLCFASNVRLLIRTGSTPAAQLAESLGIPDRTIWRWQEEGAAHPDKRTRIRLQQFCDHFGVTVDDLWDRDLPEKVNQRCTDADHLAERVRVIFNQSKFEIKGHLATLIHLNYFLFEQHRLKLLIEQDNMRAEEYERDAEKFRKEFQDEKMNMYFRFAKPFRKSADDRKADLAVVEAEVRKLMAEMKEVTAREIDTAQ
;
A
#
# COMPACT_ATOMS: atom_id res chain seq x y z
N MET A 1 2.58 44.75 0.32
CA MET A 1 1.31 44.24 0.88
C MET A 1 1.59 42.88 1.50
N ALA A 2 1.51 42.74 2.83
CA ALA A 2 1.71 41.46 3.50
C ALA A 2 0.56 40.52 3.13
N GLN A 3 0.89 39.36 2.53
CA GLN A 3 -0.11 38.32 2.27
C GLN A 3 -0.66 37.82 3.60
N ASP A 4 -1.98 37.69 3.70
CA ASP A 4 -2.67 37.12 4.86
C ASP A 4 -2.05 35.75 5.23
N PRO A 5 -1.47 35.60 6.43
CA PRO A 5 -0.75 34.40 6.84
C PRO A 5 -1.65 33.17 6.88
N VAL A 6 -2.94 33.32 7.13
CA VAL A 6 -3.92 32.21 7.14
C VAL A 6 -4.15 31.71 5.71
N ARG A 7 -4.34 32.65 4.77
CA ARG A 7 -4.52 32.34 3.35
C ARG A 7 -3.29 31.65 2.77
N GLN A 8 -2.09 32.10 3.14
CA GLN A 8 -0.84 31.50 2.71
C GLN A 8 -0.67 30.08 3.25
N ARG A 9 -0.99 29.85 4.54
CA ARG A 9 -0.99 28.50 5.13
C ARG A 9 -1.93 27.54 4.41
N ARG A 10 -3.14 27.99 4.07
CA ARG A 10 -4.13 27.15 3.35
C ARG A 10 -3.64 26.75 1.95
N LYS A 11 -2.98 27.67 1.23
CA LYS A 11 -2.37 27.36 -0.07
C LYS A 11 -1.27 26.31 0.04
N LEU A 12 -0.39 26.45 1.03
CA LEU A 12 0.70 25.50 1.26
C LEU A 12 0.18 24.12 1.64
N CYS A 13 -0.84 24.05 2.49
CA CYS A 13 -1.49 22.80 2.88
C CYS A 13 -2.06 22.08 1.64
N PHE A 14 -2.82 22.83 0.82
CA PHE A 14 -3.35 22.33 -0.44
C PHE A 14 -2.26 21.81 -1.38
N ALA A 15 -1.22 22.62 -1.61
CA ALA A 15 -0.11 22.28 -2.48
C ALA A 15 0.64 21.02 -2.02
N SER A 16 0.83 20.87 -0.71
CA SER A 16 1.44 19.69 -0.10
C SER A 16 0.57 18.45 -0.29
N ASN A 17 -0.74 18.57 -0.08
CA ASN A 17 -1.70 17.48 -0.23
C ASN A 17 -1.83 17.00 -1.68
N VAL A 18 -1.87 17.92 -2.65
CA VAL A 18 -1.87 17.56 -4.08
C VAL A 18 -0.57 16.84 -4.46
N ARG A 19 0.59 17.31 -3.95
CA ARG A 19 1.87 16.62 -4.16
C ARG A 19 1.89 15.22 -3.58
N LEU A 20 1.34 15.06 -2.37
CA LEU A 20 1.20 13.75 -1.73
C LEU A 20 0.35 12.82 -2.58
N LEU A 21 -0.86 13.23 -2.97
CA LEU A 21 -1.77 12.40 -3.76
C LEU A 21 -1.13 11.95 -5.08
N ILE A 22 -0.49 12.86 -5.83
CA ILE A 22 0.21 12.52 -7.08
C ILE A 22 1.35 11.53 -6.81
N ARG A 23 2.12 11.73 -5.73
CA ARG A 23 3.21 10.82 -5.36
C ARG A 23 2.69 9.43 -4.97
N THR A 24 1.55 9.36 -4.30
CA THR A 24 0.94 8.11 -3.83
C THR A 24 0.26 7.36 -4.98
N GLY A 25 -0.56 8.04 -5.78
CA GLY A 25 -1.24 7.41 -6.92
C GLY A 25 -0.36 7.28 -8.16
N SER A 26 0.96 7.36 -7.99
CA SER A 26 1.90 6.60 -8.83
C SER A 26 2.03 7.06 -10.28
N THR A 27 1.17 7.95 -10.75
CA THR A 27 1.11 8.42 -12.12
C THR A 27 1.83 9.76 -12.22
N PRO A 28 2.80 9.93 -13.15
CA PRO A 28 3.42 11.23 -13.40
C PRO A 28 2.35 12.30 -13.65
N ALA A 29 2.55 13.49 -13.09
CA ALA A 29 1.57 14.58 -13.17
C ALA A 29 1.09 14.86 -14.61
N ALA A 30 1.98 14.79 -15.60
CA ALA A 30 1.64 14.98 -17.01
C ALA A 30 0.71 13.88 -17.57
N GLN A 31 0.94 12.61 -17.19
CA GLN A 31 0.08 11.49 -17.62
C GLN A 31 -1.27 11.54 -16.90
N LEU A 32 -1.28 11.97 -15.63
CA LEU A 32 -2.49 12.18 -14.86
C LEU A 32 -3.32 13.34 -15.43
N ALA A 33 -2.66 14.42 -15.84
CA ALA A 33 -3.30 15.55 -16.51
C ALA A 33 -4.03 15.10 -17.79
N GLU A 34 -3.35 14.31 -18.61
CA GLU A 34 -3.89 13.76 -19.85
C GLU A 34 -5.10 12.84 -19.58
N SER A 35 -4.97 11.88 -18.65
CA SER A 35 -6.04 10.93 -18.34
C SER A 35 -7.30 11.59 -17.78
N LEU A 36 -7.16 12.69 -17.04
CA LEU A 36 -8.26 13.45 -16.47
C LEU A 36 -8.78 14.57 -17.38
N GLY A 37 -8.16 14.80 -18.54
CA GLY A 37 -8.49 15.92 -19.43
C GLY A 37 -8.25 17.29 -18.79
N ILE A 38 -7.32 17.37 -17.81
CA ILE A 38 -6.94 18.59 -17.11
C ILE A 38 -5.64 19.10 -17.75
N PRO A 39 -5.50 20.39 -18.09
CA PRO A 39 -4.23 20.89 -18.63
C PRO A 39 -3.10 20.71 -17.62
N ASP A 40 -1.96 20.19 -18.06
CA ASP A 40 -0.77 19.92 -17.21
C ASP A 40 -0.34 21.13 -16.36
N ARG A 41 -0.34 22.32 -16.97
CA ARG A 41 -0.08 23.60 -16.28
C ARG A 41 -1.00 23.84 -15.07
N THR A 42 -2.22 23.32 -15.11
CA THR A 42 -3.18 23.43 -14.00
C THR A 42 -2.74 22.57 -12.82
N ILE A 43 -2.34 21.32 -13.08
CA ILE A 43 -1.84 20.41 -12.04
C ILE A 43 -0.55 20.97 -11.43
N TRP A 44 0.39 21.44 -12.26
CA TRP A 44 1.60 22.11 -11.79
C TRP A 44 1.28 23.30 -10.88
N ARG A 45 0.32 24.14 -11.28
CA ARG A 45 -0.10 25.30 -10.47
C ARG A 45 -0.68 24.89 -9.12
N TRP A 46 -1.43 23.79 -9.07
CA TRP A 46 -1.94 23.24 -7.82
C TRP A 46 -0.82 22.75 -6.90
N GLN A 47 0.23 22.14 -7.44
CA GLN A 47 1.38 21.64 -6.68
C GLN A 47 2.30 22.76 -6.14
N GLU A 48 2.51 23.83 -6.93
CA GLU A 48 3.48 24.89 -6.60
C GLU A 48 2.83 26.10 -5.93
N GLU A 49 1.72 26.61 -6.46
CA GLU A 49 1.10 27.84 -5.97
C GLU A 49 -0.02 27.58 -4.95
N GLY A 50 -0.66 26.41 -5.07
CA GLY A 50 -1.81 26.01 -4.29
C GLY A 50 -3.07 26.85 -4.53
N ALA A 51 -4.21 26.34 -4.07
CA ALA A 51 -5.48 27.04 -4.11
C ALA A 51 -5.96 27.32 -2.69
N ALA A 52 -6.46 28.52 -2.42
CA ALA A 52 -7.18 28.82 -1.17
C ALA A 52 -8.69 28.82 -1.38
N HIS A 53 -9.14 29.31 -2.54
CA HIS A 53 -10.54 29.43 -2.92
C HIS A 53 -10.65 29.17 -4.43
N PRO A 54 -10.81 27.91 -4.85
CA PRO A 54 -11.01 27.61 -6.26
C PRO A 54 -12.35 28.18 -6.73
N ASP A 55 -12.40 28.68 -7.96
CA ASP A 55 -13.65 29.06 -8.60
C ASP A 55 -14.48 27.81 -8.96
N LYS A 56 -15.74 28.00 -9.38
CA LYS A 56 -16.65 26.90 -9.71
C LYS A 56 -16.07 25.94 -10.76
N ARG A 57 -15.38 26.47 -11.77
CA ARG A 57 -14.78 25.68 -12.85
C ARG A 57 -13.58 24.86 -12.36
N THR A 58 -12.75 25.44 -11.50
CA THR A 58 -11.63 24.75 -10.84
C THR A 58 -12.14 23.67 -9.90
N ARG A 59 -13.24 23.92 -9.19
CA ARG A 59 -13.83 22.93 -8.27
C ARG A 59 -14.31 21.66 -9.00
N ILE A 60 -14.85 21.78 -10.21
CA ILE A 60 -15.22 20.63 -11.06
C ILE A 60 -13.99 19.79 -11.40
N ARG A 61 -12.89 20.44 -11.82
CA ARG A 61 -11.64 19.74 -12.14
C ARG A 61 -10.99 19.11 -10.90
N LEU A 62 -11.08 19.79 -9.76
CA LEU A 62 -10.62 19.24 -8.48
C LEU A 62 -11.45 18.03 -8.09
N GLN A 63 -12.76 18.01 -8.36
CA GLN A 63 -13.59 16.85 -8.11
C GLN A 63 -13.10 15.65 -8.93
N GLN A 64 -12.89 15.82 -10.23
CA GLN A 64 -12.35 14.76 -11.10
C GLN A 64 -10.99 14.25 -10.62
N PHE A 65 -10.11 15.16 -10.20
CA PHE A 65 -8.83 14.82 -9.60
C PHE A 65 -9.00 14.03 -8.31
N CYS A 66 -9.85 14.48 -7.39
CA CYS A 66 -10.11 13.85 -6.10
C CYS A 66 -10.76 12.47 -6.24
N ASP A 67 -11.69 12.31 -7.20
CA ASP A 67 -12.36 11.04 -7.50
C ASP A 67 -11.34 9.96 -7.92
N HIS A 68 -10.31 10.34 -8.67
CA HIS A 68 -9.22 9.44 -9.05
C HIS A 68 -8.48 8.85 -7.84
N PHE A 69 -8.36 9.62 -6.74
CA PHE A 69 -7.68 9.18 -5.51
C PHE A 69 -8.66 8.76 -4.40
N GLY A 70 -9.98 8.77 -4.65
CA GLY A 70 -11.00 8.41 -3.66
C GLY A 70 -11.05 9.34 -2.44
N VAL A 71 -10.71 10.62 -2.62
CA VAL A 71 -10.78 11.67 -1.59
C VAL A 71 -11.84 12.71 -1.92
N THR A 72 -12.22 13.56 -0.98
CA THR A 72 -13.12 14.69 -1.27
C THR A 72 -12.32 15.95 -1.61
N VAL A 73 -12.94 16.91 -2.28
CA VAL A 73 -12.29 18.20 -2.58
C VAL A 73 -11.92 18.94 -1.30
N ASP A 74 -12.76 18.87 -0.26
CA ASP A 74 -12.53 19.58 0.99
C ASP A 74 -11.35 19.01 1.79
N ASP A 75 -11.05 17.71 1.63
CA ASP A 75 -9.87 17.05 2.21
C ASP A 75 -8.55 17.68 1.73
N LEU A 76 -8.53 18.33 0.55
CA LEU A 76 -7.31 18.96 0.05
C LEU A 76 -6.79 20.08 0.96
N TRP A 77 -7.63 20.66 1.81
CA TRP A 77 -7.21 21.66 2.81
C TRP A 77 -7.05 21.08 4.21
N ASP A 78 -7.31 19.78 4.39
CA ASP A 78 -7.20 19.11 5.66
C ASP A 78 -5.74 18.78 5.98
N ARG A 79 -5.33 19.00 7.23
CA ARG A 79 -3.97 18.70 7.69
C ARG A 79 -3.77 17.22 7.93
N ASP A 80 -4.85 16.48 8.15
CA ASP A 80 -4.81 15.07 8.53
C ASP A 80 -4.94 14.15 7.30
N LEU A 81 -5.03 14.74 6.09
CA LEU A 81 -5.04 13.97 4.84
C LEU A 81 -3.86 12.99 4.71
N PRO A 82 -2.62 13.32 5.10
CA PRO A 82 -1.52 12.37 5.06
C PRO A 82 -1.78 11.10 5.85
N GLU A 83 -2.38 11.19 7.04
CA GLU A 83 -2.73 10.01 7.84
C GLU A 83 -3.87 9.22 7.20
N LYS A 84 -4.89 9.90 6.66
CA LYS A 84 -6.01 9.26 5.93
C LYS A 84 -5.54 8.51 4.68
N VAL A 85 -4.55 9.04 3.97
CA VAL A 85 -3.97 8.43 2.77
C VAL A 85 -3.04 7.27 3.14
N ASN A 86 -2.19 7.44 4.16
CA ASN A 86 -1.28 6.39 4.63
C ASN A 86 -2.02 5.20 5.29
N GLN A 87 -3.20 5.42 5.87
CA GLN A 87 -4.06 4.33 6.33
C GLN A 87 -4.69 3.53 5.18
N ARG A 88 -4.73 4.09 3.96
CA ARG A 88 -5.33 3.46 2.77
C ARG A 88 -4.29 2.90 1.79
N CYS A 89 -3.08 3.43 1.78
CA CYS A 89 -1.97 2.98 0.94
C CYS A 89 -0.98 2.23 1.83
N THR A 90 -0.89 0.92 1.62
CA THR A 90 0.03 0.09 2.41
C THR A 90 1.46 0.32 1.94
N ASP A 91 2.46 0.05 2.79
CA ASP A 91 3.88 0.09 2.40
C ASP A 91 4.18 -0.74 1.12
N ALA A 92 3.32 -1.74 0.84
CA ALA A 92 3.32 -2.54 -0.37
C ALA A 92 3.06 -1.74 -1.64
N ASP A 93 2.09 -0.83 -1.59
CA ASP A 93 1.69 0.00 -2.74
C ASP A 93 2.79 1.01 -3.07
N HIS A 94 3.43 1.58 -2.04
CA HIS A 94 4.60 2.45 -2.20
C HIS A 94 5.83 1.71 -2.76
N LEU A 95 6.03 0.44 -2.39
CA LEU A 95 7.13 -0.38 -2.89
C LEU A 95 6.90 -0.81 -4.34
N ALA A 96 5.69 -1.26 -4.68
CA ALA A 96 5.30 -1.64 -6.04
C ALA A 96 5.51 -0.47 -7.01
N GLU A 97 5.21 0.76 -6.57
CA GLU A 97 5.37 1.91 -7.45
C GLU A 97 6.82 2.38 -7.61
N ARG A 98 7.61 2.36 -6.53
CA ARG A 98 9.05 2.68 -6.65
C ARG A 98 9.73 1.77 -7.67
N VAL A 99 9.32 0.51 -7.74
CA VAL A 99 9.77 -0.44 -8.76
C VAL A 99 9.31 -0.02 -10.16
N ARG A 100 8.06 0.42 -10.32
CA ARG A 100 7.50 0.88 -11.61
C ARG A 100 8.17 2.17 -12.14
N VAL A 101 8.52 3.13 -11.27
CA VAL A 101 9.18 4.38 -11.68
C VAL A 101 10.63 4.14 -12.11
N ILE A 102 11.36 3.30 -11.37
CA ILE A 102 12.72 2.88 -11.76
C ILE A 102 12.69 2.18 -13.12
N PHE A 103 11.65 1.38 -13.38
CA PHE A 103 11.41 0.69 -14.64
C PHE A 103 11.19 1.63 -15.83
N ASN A 104 10.35 2.65 -15.70
CA ASN A 104 10.07 3.58 -16.81
C ASN A 104 11.25 4.52 -17.14
N GLN A 105 12.20 4.71 -16.23
CA GLN A 105 13.37 5.58 -16.44
C GLN A 105 14.60 4.83 -16.98
N SER A 106 14.64 3.50 -16.86
CA SER A 106 15.78 2.70 -17.30
C SER A 106 15.57 2.21 -18.74
N LYS A 107 16.37 2.72 -19.69
CA LYS A 107 16.47 2.25 -21.09
C LYS A 107 17.10 0.84 -21.22
N PHE A 108 16.96 0.00 -20.21
CA PHE A 108 17.65 -1.28 -20.15
C PHE A 108 16.81 -2.38 -20.80
N GLU A 109 17.41 -3.15 -21.71
CA GLU A 109 16.86 -4.42 -22.24
C GLU A 109 16.88 -5.51 -21.14
N ILE A 110 16.26 -5.24 -20.01
CA ILE A 110 16.17 -6.16 -18.86
C ILE A 110 14.70 -6.57 -18.71
N LYS A 111 14.07 -7.10 -19.77
CA LYS A 111 12.68 -7.56 -19.66
C LYS A 111 12.57 -8.85 -18.83
N GLY A 112 13.59 -9.71 -18.87
CA GLY A 112 13.64 -11.00 -18.15
C GLY A 112 13.87 -10.86 -16.64
N HIS A 113 15.01 -10.30 -16.22
CA HIS A 113 15.34 -10.17 -14.79
C HIS A 113 14.36 -9.31 -14.01
N LEU A 114 13.75 -8.34 -14.68
CA LEU A 114 12.84 -7.41 -14.04
C LEU A 114 11.48 -8.05 -13.76
N ALA A 115 11.01 -8.97 -14.61
CA ALA A 115 9.87 -9.83 -14.30
C ALA A 115 10.17 -10.73 -13.10
N THR A 116 11.39 -11.29 -13.01
CA THR A 116 11.83 -12.10 -11.86
C THR A 116 11.91 -11.26 -10.58
N LEU A 117 12.40 -10.02 -10.64
CA LEU A 117 12.46 -9.10 -9.50
C LEU A 117 11.07 -8.64 -9.02
N ILE A 118 10.16 -8.33 -9.95
CA ILE A 118 8.77 -7.97 -9.61
C ILE A 118 8.07 -9.15 -8.95
N HIS A 119 8.20 -10.36 -9.51
CA HIS A 119 7.65 -11.57 -8.90
C HIS A 119 8.27 -11.85 -7.53
N LEU A 120 9.58 -11.75 -7.38
CA LEU A 120 10.26 -11.95 -6.12
C LEU A 120 9.74 -10.97 -5.05
N ASN A 121 9.57 -9.69 -5.42
CA ASN A 121 9.10 -8.67 -4.49
C ASN A 121 7.63 -8.93 -4.06
N TYR A 122 6.78 -9.34 -5.01
CA TYR A 122 5.41 -9.78 -4.71
C TYR A 122 5.39 -10.98 -3.73
N PHE A 123 6.19 -12.01 -3.98
CA PHE A 123 6.21 -13.19 -3.11
C PHE A 123 6.84 -12.92 -1.74
N LEU A 124 7.85 -12.06 -1.65
CA LEU A 124 8.39 -11.60 -0.36
C LEU A 124 7.35 -10.82 0.44
N PHE A 125 6.54 -9.99 -0.24
CA PHE A 125 5.42 -9.30 0.40
C PHE A 125 4.35 -10.27 0.91
N GLU A 126 3.89 -11.21 0.08
CA GLU A 126 2.92 -12.22 0.50
C GLU A 126 3.45 -13.10 1.64
N GLN A 127 4.75 -13.43 1.63
CA GLN A 127 5.40 -14.15 2.72
C GLN A 127 5.27 -13.37 4.04
N HIS A 128 5.53 -12.06 4.02
CA HIS A 128 5.41 -11.21 5.20
C HIS A 128 3.96 -11.07 5.66
N ARG A 129 3.02 -10.87 4.73
CA ARG A 129 1.58 -10.77 5.02
C ARG A 129 1.04 -12.03 5.67
N LEU A 130 1.38 -13.21 5.14
CA LEU A 130 0.96 -14.50 5.69
C LEU A 130 1.51 -14.73 7.09
N LYS A 131 2.77 -14.34 7.36
CA LYS A 131 3.37 -14.41 8.70
C LYS A 131 2.60 -13.59 9.73
N LEU A 132 2.24 -12.35 9.39
CA LEU A 132 1.44 -11.48 10.26
C LEU A 132 0.04 -12.06 10.53
N LEU A 133 -0.62 -12.63 9.52
CA LEU A 133 -1.94 -13.23 9.67
C LEU A 133 -1.90 -14.49 10.55
N ILE A 134 -0.87 -15.33 10.40
CA ILE A 134 -0.65 -16.50 11.25
C ILE A 134 -0.44 -16.07 12.70
N GLU A 135 0.36 -15.02 12.94
CA GLU A 135 0.60 -14.48 14.27
C GLU A 135 -0.69 -13.95 14.91
N GLN A 136 -1.53 -13.23 14.15
CA GLN A 136 -2.84 -12.77 14.62
C GLN A 136 -3.80 -13.91 14.96
N ASP A 137 -3.86 -14.95 14.13
CA ASP A 137 -4.70 -16.13 14.39
C ASP A 137 -4.22 -16.90 15.63
N ASN A 138 -2.91 -17.03 15.82
CA ASN A 138 -2.31 -17.66 17.00
C ASN A 138 -2.64 -16.85 18.27
N MET A 139 -2.47 -15.53 18.24
CA MET A 139 -2.81 -14.66 19.37
C MET A 139 -4.29 -14.79 19.75
N ARG A 140 -5.20 -14.80 18.76
CA ARG A 140 -6.63 -15.02 19.01
C ARG A 140 -6.89 -16.41 19.58
N ALA A 141 -6.26 -17.45 19.05
CA ALA A 141 -6.41 -18.80 19.56
C ALA A 141 -5.95 -18.92 21.03
N GLU A 142 -4.83 -18.29 21.39
CA GLU A 142 -4.32 -18.25 22.77
C GLU A 142 -5.20 -17.43 23.72
N GLU A 143 -5.78 -16.33 23.24
CA GLU A 143 -6.76 -15.55 24.00
C GLU A 143 -8.02 -16.37 24.28
N TYR A 144 -8.55 -17.07 23.28
CA TYR A 144 -9.66 -18.01 23.45
C TYR A 144 -9.32 -19.15 24.41
N GLU A 145 -8.09 -19.68 24.40
CA GLU A 145 -7.69 -20.73 25.34
C GLU A 145 -7.57 -20.22 26.78
N ARG A 146 -7.04 -19.00 26.99
CA ARG A 146 -7.01 -18.34 28.29
C ARG A 146 -8.42 -18.08 28.83
N ASP A 147 -9.31 -17.56 28.00
CA ASP A 147 -10.71 -17.34 28.36
C ASP A 147 -11.42 -18.66 28.66
N ALA A 148 -11.18 -19.71 27.87
CA ALA A 148 -11.73 -21.04 28.12
C ALA A 148 -11.18 -21.66 29.42
N GLU A 149 -9.92 -21.40 29.79
CA GLU A 149 -9.34 -21.87 31.05
C GLU A 149 -9.91 -21.10 32.26
N LYS A 150 -10.13 -19.79 32.12
CA LYS A 150 -10.83 -18.99 33.14
C LYS A 150 -12.27 -19.49 33.31
N PHE A 151 -12.97 -19.74 32.21
CA PHE A 151 -14.34 -20.26 32.21
C PHE A 151 -14.42 -21.68 32.80
N ARG A 152 -13.41 -22.53 32.56
CA ARG A 152 -13.27 -23.88 33.18
C ARG A 152 -13.19 -23.82 34.70
N LYS A 153 -12.51 -22.82 35.25
CA LYS A 153 -12.41 -22.63 36.69
C LYS A 153 -13.71 -22.12 37.31
N GLU A 154 -14.57 -21.49 36.51
CA GLU A 154 -15.81 -20.84 36.97
C GLU A 154 -17.08 -21.69 36.74
N PHE A 155 -17.12 -22.64 35.80
CA PHE A 155 -18.33 -23.40 35.44
C PHE A 155 -18.09 -24.90 35.19
N GLN A 156 -18.93 -25.78 35.77
CA GLN A 156 -18.86 -27.25 35.60
C GLN A 156 -19.41 -27.72 34.23
N ASP A 157 -18.52 -28.38 33.48
CA ASP A 157 -18.60 -29.34 32.36
C ASP A 157 -19.65 -29.27 31.23
N GLU A 158 -20.90 -28.82 31.41
CA GLU A 158 -21.90 -28.91 30.32
C GLU A 158 -21.84 -27.72 29.33
N LYS A 159 -21.43 -26.53 29.77
CA LYS A 159 -21.25 -25.35 28.87
C LYS A 159 -19.93 -25.37 28.08
N MET A 160 -19.04 -26.29 28.40
CA MET A 160 -17.69 -26.39 27.84
C MET A 160 -17.68 -26.77 26.36
N ASN A 161 -18.51 -27.72 25.94
CA ASN A 161 -18.52 -28.22 24.56
C ASN A 161 -18.92 -27.16 23.51
N MET A 162 -19.65 -26.12 23.92
CA MET A 162 -20.03 -25.03 23.03
C MET A 162 -18.86 -24.07 22.77
N TYR A 163 -18.04 -23.79 23.78
CA TYR A 163 -16.90 -22.86 23.67
C TYR A 163 -15.75 -23.42 22.81
N PHE A 164 -15.43 -24.72 22.92
CA PHE A 164 -14.38 -25.35 22.10
C PHE A 164 -14.70 -25.44 20.60
N ARG A 165 -15.98 -25.34 20.21
CA ARG A 165 -16.36 -25.25 18.79
C ARG A 165 -15.92 -23.91 18.17
N PHE A 166 -15.73 -22.84 18.95
CA PHE A 166 -15.38 -21.52 18.44
C PHE A 166 -13.87 -21.29 18.25
N ALA A 167 -13.00 -22.06 18.92
CA ALA A 167 -11.53 -21.94 18.75
C ALA A 167 -10.97 -22.76 17.56
N LYS A 168 -11.62 -23.90 17.21
CA LYS A 168 -11.22 -24.77 16.10
C LYS A 168 -11.12 -24.08 14.71
N PRO A 169 -11.99 -23.12 14.35
CA PRO A 169 -11.90 -22.41 13.08
C PRO A 169 -10.57 -21.63 12.92
N PHE A 170 -10.06 -21.02 13.99
CA PHE A 170 -8.85 -20.19 13.94
C PHE A 170 -7.58 -21.03 13.80
N ARG A 171 -7.49 -22.17 14.50
CA ARG A 171 -6.35 -23.10 14.34
C ARG A 171 -6.29 -23.71 12.95
N LYS A 172 -7.44 -24.15 12.42
CA LYS A 172 -7.52 -24.67 11.05
C LYS A 172 -7.13 -23.59 10.03
N SER A 173 -7.61 -22.36 10.23
CA SER A 173 -7.25 -21.23 9.37
C SER A 173 -5.76 -20.86 9.44
N ALA A 174 -5.12 -20.98 10.59
CA ALA A 174 -3.68 -20.74 10.74
C ALA A 174 -2.85 -21.85 10.06
N ASP A 175 -3.27 -23.10 10.18
CA ASP A 175 -2.59 -24.23 9.54
C ASP A 175 -2.75 -24.22 8.01
N ASP A 176 -3.93 -23.86 7.50
CA ASP A 176 -4.15 -23.64 6.06
C ASP A 176 -3.25 -22.50 5.54
N ARG A 177 -3.16 -21.37 6.29
CA ARG A 177 -2.25 -20.26 5.94
C ARG A 177 -0.76 -20.62 6.04
N LYS A 178 -0.36 -21.54 6.93
CA LYS A 178 1.02 -22.07 6.97
C LYS A 178 1.34 -22.91 5.75
N ALA A 179 0.38 -23.65 5.22
CA ALA A 179 0.55 -24.39 3.97
C ALA A 179 0.77 -23.43 2.79
N ASP A 180 -0.03 -22.37 2.70
CA ASP A 180 0.16 -21.30 1.70
C ASP A 180 1.52 -20.60 1.85
N LEU A 181 1.94 -20.32 3.09
CA LEU A 181 3.26 -19.73 3.37
C LEU A 181 4.39 -20.63 2.89
N ALA A 182 4.29 -21.95 3.07
CA ALA A 182 5.32 -22.90 2.61
C ALA A 182 5.46 -22.90 1.08
N VAL A 183 4.35 -22.75 0.35
CA VAL A 183 4.36 -22.62 -1.12
C VAL A 183 5.02 -21.31 -1.55
N VAL A 184 4.68 -20.20 -0.90
CA VAL A 184 5.29 -18.89 -1.16
C VAL A 184 6.80 -18.92 -0.87
N GLU A 185 7.22 -19.50 0.25
CA GLU A 185 8.64 -19.61 0.60
C GLU A 185 9.43 -20.48 -0.38
N ALA A 186 8.82 -21.53 -0.93
CA ALA A 186 9.42 -22.33 -1.99
C ALA A 186 9.63 -21.53 -3.28
N GLU A 187 8.64 -20.72 -3.68
CA GLU A 187 8.75 -19.90 -4.90
C GLU A 187 9.77 -18.76 -4.73
N VAL A 188 9.84 -18.12 -3.56
CA VAL A 188 10.91 -17.15 -3.23
C VAL A 188 12.29 -17.78 -3.38
N ARG A 189 12.50 -19.00 -2.85
CA ARG A 189 13.79 -19.70 -2.96
C ARG A 189 14.17 -19.99 -4.41
N LYS A 190 13.20 -20.43 -5.21
CA LYS A 190 13.39 -20.71 -6.63
C LYS A 190 13.77 -19.45 -7.41
N LEU A 191 13.02 -18.36 -7.23
CA LEU A 191 13.29 -17.07 -7.90
C LEU A 191 14.64 -16.48 -7.50
N MET A 192 15.03 -16.61 -6.22
CA MET A 192 16.36 -16.21 -5.75
C MET A 192 17.49 -17.04 -6.39
N ALA A 193 17.27 -18.34 -6.64
CA ALA A 193 18.23 -19.20 -7.32
C ALA A 193 18.35 -18.83 -8.80
N GLU A 194 17.23 -18.60 -9.48
CA GLU A 194 17.20 -18.12 -10.87
C GLU A 194 17.94 -16.78 -11.00
N MET A 195 17.68 -15.81 -10.11
CA MET A 195 18.41 -14.54 -10.12
C MET A 195 19.93 -14.72 -9.99
N LYS A 196 20.38 -15.62 -9.10
CA LYS A 196 21.81 -15.90 -8.92
C LYS A 196 22.45 -16.47 -10.18
N GLU A 197 21.78 -17.41 -10.86
CA GLU A 197 22.29 -17.98 -12.11
C GLU A 197 22.39 -16.94 -13.22
N VAL A 198 21.40 -16.07 -13.35
CA VAL A 198 21.43 -15.09 -14.44
C VAL A 198 22.43 -13.97 -14.15
N THR A 199 22.57 -13.53 -12.88
CA THR A 199 23.64 -12.60 -12.49
C THR A 199 25.04 -13.19 -12.73
N ALA A 200 25.24 -14.50 -12.47
CA ALA A 200 26.51 -15.17 -12.75
C ALA A 200 26.83 -15.21 -14.26
N ARG A 201 25.85 -15.50 -15.11
CA ARG A 201 26.03 -15.50 -16.58
C ARG A 201 26.36 -14.12 -17.14
N GLU A 202 25.75 -13.06 -16.61
CA GLU A 202 26.01 -11.69 -17.07
C GLU A 202 27.43 -11.22 -16.72
N ILE A 203 27.95 -11.63 -15.54
CA ILE A 203 29.33 -11.33 -15.12
C ILE A 203 30.35 -12.02 -16.04
N ASP A 204 30.12 -13.28 -16.42
CA ASP A 204 31.01 -14.03 -17.31
C ASP A 204 31.02 -13.49 -18.74
N THR A 205 29.90 -12.94 -19.25
CA THR A 205 29.83 -12.30 -20.57
C THR A 205 30.42 -10.89 -20.64
N ALA A 206 30.73 -10.28 -19.50
CA ALA A 206 31.29 -8.93 -19.40
C ALA A 206 32.83 -8.90 -19.25
N GLN A 207 33.48 -10.08 -19.19
CA GLN A 207 34.94 -10.27 -19.19
C GLN A 207 35.45 -10.65 -20.57
#